data_AF-A0A936D5V2-F1
#
_entry.id   AF-A0A936D5V2-F1
#
_cell.length_a   1.000
_cell.length_b   1.000
_cell.length_c   1.000
_cell.angle_alpha   90.00
_cell.angle_beta   90.00
_cell.angle_gamma   90.00
#
_symmetry.space_group_name_H-M   'P 1'
#
loop_
_entity.id
_entity.type
_entity.pdbx_description
1 polymer ?
#
loop_
_entity_poly.entity_id
_entity_poly.type
_entity_poly.pdbx_seq_one_letter_code
_entity_poly.pdbx_strand_id
1 'polypeptide(L)'
;MRYARGERAMGTERSTRFRFFGWVGQALRRVGEVLAGALRSFRQRRRRLQAGARLVGAEVRQLGAALWDKVDDLPFVPTSFKLTPIRTQLYGHGAFMGASPALLADARWRRILAFLMPDVFDDVRKALEAGDGPPKLMPMLENNPVLAAFGVYKDATNDEAPDSSRNPLHLCGLEWDLFVDRDLFPLWERARHDPEELDRVMERMIDTSLIAHATPTDTLQEAMGICQYRDVRKTKKTALGGVEVDSWLDLFARALVLARADDLNAAITAMEAEPRSTSTEACMLHTFAPPWSVRKAVEVHREVTGKPCLSVIIEIKSLRSTPEFLCDVVRAMNARGIHVVAVAAFLREEVAGVSATEQTVDGHTYPGPREIQFFHFAGDLQDACDKGLVEPGQSVMFNGASLLDSVTTEGGRPVYSTKMGVTAELDAYRKRLDLHVGFYVQEGDCDHQAACLLSDLCEAHPETFELGFAWGGLRDEAHLPTTEATRLGYGSQRMLEYVGKAKQWKVGKRKAG
;
A
#
# COMPACT_ATOMS: atom_id res chain seq x y z
N MET A 1 86.79 -7.55 94.72
CA MET A 1 86.49 -8.98 94.94
C MET A 1 85.95 -9.57 93.64
N ARG A 2 86.43 -10.75 93.20
CA ARG A 2 85.69 -11.85 92.51
C ARG A 2 84.63 -11.47 91.45
N TYR A 3 84.55 -11.99 90.23
CA TYR A 3 85.10 -13.18 89.57
C TYR A 3 84.97 -12.98 88.03
N ALA A 4 85.68 -13.82 87.29
CA ALA A 4 86.04 -13.67 85.88
C ALA A 4 85.00 -14.10 84.82
N ARG A 5 85.35 -13.69 83.59
CA ARG A 5 84.83 -13.99 82.25
C ARG A 5 84.54 -15.47 81.95
N GLY A 6 83.65 -15.68 80.97
CA GLY A 6 83.57 -16.88 80.13
C GLY A 6 82.83 -16.62 78.81
N GLU A 7 83.49 -16.91 77.69
CA GLU A 7 83.01 -16.90 76.30
C GLU A 7 82.10 -18.11 75.96
N ARG A 8 81.17 -17.98 75.00
CA ARG A 8 81.08 -18.75 73.73
C ARG A 8 79.72 -18.67 73.02
N ALA A 9 79.81 -18.49 71.69
CA ALA A 9 79.00 -19.02 70.59
C ALA A 9 77.48 -18.75 70.50
N MET A 10 77.06 -18.08 69.41
CA MET A 10 76.26 -18.71 68.34
C MET A 10 75.97 -17.70 67.22
N GLY A 11 76.46 -17.97 66.02
CA GLY A 11 75.98 -17.35 64.79
C GLY A 11 74.98 -18.29 64.11
N THR A 12 73.77 -17.81 63.81
CA THR A 12 72.80 -18.51 62.93
C THR A 12 71.57 -17.64 62.56
N GLU A 13 71.68 -16.32 62.33
CA GLU A 13 70.48 -15.50 62.00
C GLU A 13 70.48 -14.81 60.63
N ARG A 14 71.59 -14.77 59.88
CA ARG A 14 71.63 -14.11 58.55
C ARG A 14 71.30 -14.99 57.34
N SER A 15 71.18 -16.31 57.50
CA SER A 15 70.97 -17.28 56.40
C SER A 15 69.50 -17.53 56.03
N THR A 16 68.58 -17.34 56.99
CA THR A 16 67.16 -17.72 56.85
C THR A 16 66.31 -16.66 56.13
N ARG A 17 66.64 -15.38 56.27
CA ARG A 17 65.88 -14.29 55.62
C ARG A 17 66.08 -14.23 54.09
N PHE A 18 67.28 -14.53 53.57
CA PHE A 18 67.52 -14.53 52.12
C PHE A 18 66.87 -15.71 51.39
N ARG A 19 66.75 -16.88 52.03
CA ARG A 19 66.06 -18.05 51.45
C ARG A 19 64.54 -17.87 51.42
N PHE A 20 63.96 -17.17 52.40
CA PHE A 20 62.52 -16.90 52.43
C PHE A 20 62.08 -15.95 51.30
N PHE A 21 62.80 -14.85 51.06
CA PHE A 21 62.47 -13.93 49.97
C PHE A 21 62.70 -14.53 48.57
N GLY A 22 63.70 -15.40 48.41
CA GLY A 22 63.92 -16.14 47.15
C GLY A 22 62.79 -17.13 46.82
N TRP A 23 62.28 -17.83 47.84
CA TRP A 23 61.19 -18.79 47.68
C TRP A 23 59.84 -18.11 47.40
N VAL A 24 59.54 -17.01 48.11
CA VAL A 24 58.35 -16.18 47.84
C VAL A 24 58.43 -15.56 46.44
N GLY A 25 59.60 -15.10 46.00
CA GLY A 25 59.81 -14.56 44.66
C GLY A 25 59.65 -15.60 43.54
N GLN A 26 60.05 -16.86 43.77
CA GLN A 26 59.81 -17.96 42.82
C GLN A 26 58.35 -18.43 42.83
N ALA A 27 57.70 -18.46 43.99
CA ALA A 27 56.28 -18.80 44.11
C ALA A 27 55.41 -17.76 43.39
N LEU A 28 55.68 -16.47 43.58
CA LEU A 28 54.97 -15.38 42.88
C LEU A 28 55.21 -15.40 41.36
N ARG A 29 56.42 -15.75 40.90
CA ARG A 29 56.70 -15.94 39.47
C ARG A 29 55.91 -17.10 38.87
N ARG A 30 55.84 -18.24 39.55
CA ARG A 30 55.04 -19.39 39.10
C ARG A 30 53.54 -19.07 39.07
N VAL A 31 53.03 -18.35 40.07
CA VAL A 31 51.64 -17.87 40.08
C VAL A 31 51.38 -16.90 38.92
N GLY A 32 52.31 -15.98 38.66
CA GLY A 32 52.25 -15.06 37.51
C GLY A 32 52.28 -15.77 36.15
N GLU A 33 53.09 -16.81 35.99
CA GLU A 33 53.16 -17.62 34.77
C GLU A 33 51.88 -18.44 34.54
N VAL A 34 51.30 -19.00 35.61
CA VAL A 34 50.02 -19.72 35.56
C VAL A 34 48.87 -18.76 35.23
N LEU A 35 48.82 -17.58 35.85
CA LEU A 35 47.82 -16.55 35.53
C LEU A 35 47.97 -16.01 34.11
N ALA A 36 49.20 -15.79 33.64
CA ALA A 36 49.47 -15.40 32.25
C ALA A 36 49.07 -16.50 31.27
N GLY A 37 49.28 -17.77 31.63
CA GLY A 37 48.80 -18.94 30.89
C GLY A 37 47.28 -18.99 30.81
N ALA A 38 46.59 -18.82 31.94
CA ALA A 38 45.13 -18.79 32.02
C ALA A 38 44.53 -17.62 31.22
N LEU A 39 45.13 -16.43 31.28
CA LEU A 39 44.73 -15.26 30.48
C LEU A 39 44.94 -15.47 28.99
N ARG A 40 46.04 -16.12 28.57
CA ARG A 40 46.27 -16.49 27.16
C ARG A 40 45.22 -17.50 26.68
N SER A 41 44.95 -18.54 27.45
CA SER A 41 43.92 -19.54 27.15
C SER A 41 42.52 -18.92 27.09
N PHE A 42 42.19 -18.00 28.00
CA PHE A 42 40.93 -17.27 27.98
C PHE A 42 40.79 -16.36 26.76
N ARG A 43 41.84 -15.60 26.41
CA ARG A 43 41.87 -14.78 25.17
C ARG A 43 41.76 -15.65 23.92
N GLN A 44 42.42 -16.80 23.88
CA GLN A 44 42.34 -17.74 22.76
C GLN A 44 40.94 -18.35 22.64
N ARG A 45 40.30 -18.69 23.77
CA ARG A 45 38.91 -19.18 23.79
C ARG A 45 37.92 -18.10 23.35
N ARG A 46 38.09 -16.85 23.80
CA ARG A 46 37.30 -15.70 23.32
C ARG A 46 37.48 -15.46 21.82
N ARG A 47 38.70 -15.53 21.30
CA ARG A 47 38.95 -15.42 19.84
C ARG A 47 38.31 -16.56 19.05
N ARG A 48 38.35 -17.79 19.56
CA ARG A 48 37.67 -18.95 18.93
C ARG A 48 36.15 -18.78 18.93
N LEU A 49 35.56 -18.30 20.02
CA LEU A 49 34.13 -18.00 20.09
C LEU A 49 33.74 -16.86 19.14
N GLN A 50 34.54 -15.80 19.04
CA GLN A 50 34.32 -14.71 18.09
C GLN A 50 34.49 -15.17 16.63
N ALA A 51 35.46 -16.04 16.34
CA ALA A 51 35.62 -16.63 15.01
C ALA A 51 34.47 -17.58 14.67
N GLY A 52 34.01 -18.39 15.62
CA GLY A 52 32.83 -19.23 15.48
C GLY A 52 31.56 -18.42 15.23
N ALA A 53 31.34 -17.34 15.99
CA ALA A 53 30.22 -16.43 15.76
C ALA A 53 30.30 -15.73 14.38
N ARG A 54 31.50 -15.40 13.90
CA ARG A 54 31.70 -14.85 12.54
C ARG A 54 31.41 -15.88 11.45
N LEU A 55 31.80 -17.15 11.65
CA LEU A 55 31.53 -18.25 10.73
C LEU A 55 30.03 -18.56 10.66
N VAL A 56 29.37 -18.71 11.81
CA VAL A 56 27.91 -18.87 11.88
C VAL A 56 27.21 -17.66 11.25
N GLY A 57 27.66 -16.44 11.53
CA GLY A 57 27.14 -15.23 10.88
C GLY A 57 27.40 -15.18 9.37
N ALA A 58 28.46 -15.82 8.88
CA ALA A 58 28.74 -15.92 7.44
C ALA A 58 27.86 -17.00 6.78
N GLU A 59 27.65 -18.14 7.42
CA GLU A 59 26.73 -19.19 6.95
C GLU A 59 25.28 -18.70 6.92
N VAL A 60 24.84 -17.96 7.95
CA VAL A 60 23.51 -17.33 7.97
C VAL A 60 23.37 -16.29 6.85
N ARG A 61 24.42 -15.49 6.58
CA ARG A 61 24.44 -14.56 5.43
C ARG A 61 24.40 -15.29 4.10
N GLN A 62 25.08 -16.42 3.94
CA GLN A 62 25.04 -17.23 2.72
C GLN A 62 23.66 -17.87 2.52
N LEU A 63 23.03 -18.37 3.58
CA LEU A 63 21.66 -18.87 3.55
C LEU A 63 20.67 -17.75 3.20
N GLY A 64 20.86 -16.55 3.76
CA GLY A 64 20.09 -15.36 3.42
C GLY A 64 20.27 -14.95 1.95
N ALA A 65 21.50 -14.98 1.44
CA ALA A 65 21.76 -14.71 0.02
C ALA A 65 21.07 -15.73 -0.89
N ALA A 66 21.19 -17.03 -0.58
CA ALA A 66 20.53 -18.09 -1.36
C ALA A 66 18.98 -18.02 -1.29
N LEU A 67 18.42 -17.48 -0.21
CA LEU A 67 16.98 -17.18 -0.13
C LEU A 67 16.60 -16.03 -1.07
N TRP A 68 17.40 -14.96 -1.11
CA TRP A 68 17.18 -13.83 -2.00
C TRP A 68 17.38 -14.17 -3.48
N ASP A 69 18.32 -15.05 -3.80
CA ASP A 69 18.51 -15.55 -5.16
C ASP A 69 17.21 -16.24 -5.67
N LYS A 70 16.52 -17.01 -4.82
CA LYS A 70 15.22 -17.61 -5.17
C LYS A 70 14.09 -16.60 -5.39
N VAL A 71 14.13 -15.47 -4.69
CA VAL A 71 13.18 -14.36 -4.89
C VAL A 71 13.48 -13.65 -6.21
N ASP A 72 14.75 -13.52 -6.55
CA ASP A 72 15.19 -12.87 -7.79
C ASP A 72 14.91 -13.75 -9.02
N ASP A 73 15.10 -15.07 -8.90
CA ASP A 73 14.94 -16.05 -9.98
C ASP A 73 13.48 -16.46 -10.24
N LEU A 74 12.50 -15.70 -9.75
CA LEU A 74 11.09 -15.95 -10.06
C LEU A 74 10.89 -15.90 -11.60
N PRO A 75 10.34 -16.95 -12.22
CA PRO A 75 10.18 -17.04 -13.67
C PRO A 75 9.00 -16.19 -14.14
N PHE A 76 9.11 -14.87 -13.98
CA PHE A 76 8.08 -13.91 -14.34
C PHE A 76 8.69 -12.77 -15.16
N VAL A 77 8.31 -12.70 -16.42
CA VAL A 77 8.65 -11.59 -17.32
C VAL A 77 7.33 -11.03 -17.82
N PRO A 78 6.84 -9.92 -17.25
CA PRO A 78 5.61 -9.33 -17.75
C PRO A 78 5.85 -8.77 -19.15
N THR A 79 4.79 -8.71 -19.95
CA THR A 79 4.81 -7.85 -21.12
C THR A 79 4.53 -6.43 -20.66
N SER A 80 5.43 -5.50 -20.98
CA SER A 80 5.29 -4.08 -20.68
C SER A 80 5.00 -3.31 -21.96
N PHE A 81 4.08 -2.36 -21.86
CA PHE A 81 3.66 -1.52 -22.97
C PHE A 81 3.69 -0.06 -22.52
N LYS A 82 4.26 0.80 -23.37
CA LYS A 82 4.21 2.24 -23.14
C LYS A 82 2.81 2.77 -23.44
N LEU A 83 2.30 3.59 -22.54
CA LEU A 83 1.11 4.39 -22.71
C LEU A 83 1.51 5.83 -23.03
N THR A 84 0.59 6.59 -23.64
CA THR A 84 0.66 8.05 -23.53
C THR A 84 0.62 8.40 -22.03
N PRO A 85 1.54 9.25 -21.52
CA PRO A 85 1.56 9.57 -20.10
C PRO A 85 0.26 10.23 -19.66
N ILE A 86 -0.42 9.63 -18.69
CA ILE A 86 -1.65 10.17 -18.12
C ILE A 86 -1.29 11.43 -17.33
N ARG A 87 -1.74 12.61 -17.77
CA ARG A 87 -1.49 13.87 -17.05
C ARG A 87 -2.33 14.01 -15.80
N THR A 88 -3.56 13.50 -15.84
CA THR A 88 -4.47 13.51 -14.70
C THR A 88 -4.90 12.10 -14.36
N GLN A 89 -4.34 11.58 -13.28
CA GLN A 89 -4.70 10.30 -12.66
C GLN A 89 -5.08 10.65 -11.23
N LEU A 90 -6.35 10.97 -10.96
CA LEU A 90 -6.78 11.50 -9.65
C LEU A 90 -6.26 10.65 -8.48
N TYR A 91 -6.25 9.33 -8.68
CA TYR A 91 -5.69 8.34 -7.78
C TYR A 91 -5.17 7.12 -8.55
N GLY A 92 -4.27 6.36 -7.91
CA GLY A 92 -3.86 5.04 -8.39
C GLY A 92 -4.94 4.02 -8.05
N HIS A 93 -5.71 3.57 -9.06
CA HIS A 93 -6.84 2.66 -8.86
C HIS A 93 -6.39 1.29 -8.33
N GLY A 94 -7.16 0.72 -7.41
CA GLY A 94 -6.83 -0.45 -6.61
C GLY A 94 -5.51 -0.30 -5.84
N ALA A 95 -5.14 0.92 -5.45
CA ALA A 95 -3.82 1.28 -4.95
C ALA A 95 -2.67 0.84 -5.88
N PHE A 96 -2.82 1.12 -7.17
CA PHE A 96 -1.94 0.70 -8.26
C PHE A 96 -2.00 -0.80 -8.60
N MET A 97 -3.16 -1.46 -8.48
CA MET A 97 -3.31 -2.89 -8.77
C MET A 97 -2.78 -3.32 -10.15
N GLY A 98 -2.98 -2.48 -11.17
CA GLY A 98 -2.50 -2.71 -12.54
C GLY A 98 -0.97 -2.70 -12.68
N ALA A 99 -0.25 -2.12 -11.71
CA ALA A 99 1.21 -2.09 -11.64
C ALA A 99 1.79 -3.36 -10.97
N SER A 100 0.94 -4.28 -10.50
CA SER A 100 1.37 -5.54 -9.86
C SER A 100 2.44 -6.29 -10.67
N PRO A 101 2.31 -6.46 -12.00
CA PRO A 101 3.33 -7.18 -12.76
C PRO A 101 4.65 -6.40 -12.85
N ALA A 102 4.62 -5.07 -12.86
CA ALA A 102 5.82 -4.24 -12.83
C ALA A 102 6.58 -4.40 -11.51
N LEU A 103 5.84 -4.37 -10.39
CA LEU A 103 6.39 -4.64 -9.07
C LEU A 103 7.05 -6.02 -9.03
N LEU A 104 6.37 -7.04 -9.56
CA LEU A 104 6.88 -8.41 -9.60
C LEU A 104 8.02 -8.60 -10.59
N ALA A 105 8.25 -7.70 -11.54
CA ALA A 105 9.42 -7.73 -12.42
C ALA A 105 10.65 -7.04 -11.80
N ASP A 106 10.45 -6.12 -10.87
CA ASP A 106 11.51 -5.39 -10.19
C ASP A 106 12.06 -6.18 -8.99
N ALA A 107 13.28 -6.70 -9.10
CA ALA A 107 13.91 -7.55 -8.07
C ALA A 107 13.97 -6.87 -6.70
N ARG A 108 14.22 -5.56 -6.66
CA ARG A 108 14.25 -4.79 -5.40
C ARG A 108 12.89 -4.85 -4.72
N TRP A 109 11.82 -4.61 -5.48
CA TRP A 109 10.46 -4.58 -4.94
C TRP A 109 9.89 -5.96 -4.65
N ARG A 110 10.26 -6.99 -5.40
CA ARG A 110 10.00 -8.39 -5.02
C ARG A 110 10.56 -8.71 -3.63
N ARG A 111 11.81 -8.30 -3.36
CA ARG A 111 12.44 -8.50 -2.04
C ARG A 111 11.74 -7.70 -0.94
N ILE A 112 11.33 -6.47 -1.22
CA ILE A 112 10.55 -5.65 -0.28
C ILE A 112 9.20 -6.34 0.04
N LEU A 113 8.47 -6.82 -0.97
CA LEU A 113 7.22 -7.55 -0.79
C LEU A 113 7.42 -8.83 0.02
N ALA A 114 8.43 -9.64 -0.33
CA ALA A 114 8.78 -10.87 0.38
C ALA A 114 9.14 -10.61 1.85
N PHE A 115 9.82 -9.51 2.12
CA PHE A 115 10.20 -9.14 3.48
C PHE A 115 9.02 -8.62 4.30
N LEU A 116 8.27 -7.66 3.76
CA LEU A 116 7.22 -6.94 4.49
C LEU A 116 5.90 -7.72 4.54
N MET A 117 5.60 -8.54 3.54
CA MET A 117 4.36 -9.32 3.47
C MET A 117 4.66 -10.76 3.01
N PRO A 118 5.36 -11.55 3.83
CA PRO A 118 5.83 -12.88 3.44
C PRO A 118 4.68 -13.85 3.13
N ASP A 119 3.52 -13.68 3.77
CA ASP A 119 2.30 -14.44 3.49
C ASP A 119 1.76 -14.15 2.08
N VAL A 120 1.69 -12.87 1.71
CA VAL A 120 1.28 -12.42 0.38
C VAL A 120 2.26 -12.89 -0.68
N PHE A 121 3.56 -12.72 -0.44
CA PHE A 121 4.59 -13.13 -1.38
C PHE A 121 4.59 -14.64 -1.63
N ASP A 122 4.39 -15.46 -0.60
CA ASP A 122 4.34 -16.91 -0.75
C ASP A 122 3.15 -17.36 -1.60
N ASP A 123 1.97 -16.75 -1.39
CA ASP A 123 0.79 -17.02 -2.20
C ASP A 123 0.99 -16.56 -3.66
N VAL A 124 1.57 -15.37 -3.89
CA VAL A 124 1.89 -14.86 -5.24
C VAL A 124 2.90 -15.77 -5.94
N ARG A 125 3.96 -16.19 -5.25
CA ARG A 125 4.95 -17.14 -5.77
C ARG A 125 4.29 -18.45 -6.19
N LYS A 126 3.41 -19.02 -5.36
CA LYS A 126 2.68 -20.25 -5.69
C LYS A 126 1.80 -20.09 -6.93
N ALA A 127 1.15 -18.94 -7.08
CA ALA A 127 0.36 -18.63 -8.26
C ALA A 127 1.24 -18.58 -9.53
N LEU A 128 2.39 -17.91 -9.46
CA LEU A 128 3.37 -17.87 -10.54
C LEU A 128 3.92 -19.26 -10.91
N GLU A 129 4.26 -20.07 -9.92
CA GLU A 129 4.71 -21.47 -10.12
C GLU A 129 3.62 -22.34 -10.75
N ALA A 130 2.35 -22.04 -10.50
CA ALA A 130 1.21 -22.68 -11.13
C ALA A 130 0.93 -22.18 -12.56
N GLY A 131 1.69 -21.19 -13.05
CA GLY A 131 1.52 -20.59 -14.38
C GLY A 131 0.43 -19.52 -14.45
N ASP A 132 0.00 -18.98 -13.31
CA ASP A 132 -1.01 -17.92 -13.28
C ASP A 132 -0.45 -16.60 -13.83
N GLY A 133 -1.24 -15.94 -14.69
CA GLY A 133 -0.90 -14.66 -15.30
C GLY A 133 -1.48 -13.44 -14.58
N PRO A 134 -1.27 -12.22 -15.13
CA PRO A 134 -1.73 -10.97 -14.53
C PRO A 134 -3.19 -10.93 -14.05
N PRO A 135 -4.19 -11.52 -14.75
CA PRO A 135 -5.59 -11.47 -14.30
C PRO A 135 -5.85 -12.11 -12.93
N LYS A 136 -5.00 -13.05 -12.50
CA LYS A 136 -5.10 -13.67 -11.17
C LYS A 136 -4.16 -13.06 -10.16
N LEU A 137 -3.04 -12.48 -10.62
CA LEU A 137 -2.06 -11.83 -9.74
C LEU A 137 -2.50 -10.44 -9.27
N MET A 138 -3.12 -9.64 -10.15
CA MET A 138 -3.53 -8.27 -9.83
C MET A 138 -4.50 -8.22 -8.62
N PRO A 139 -5.56 -9.04 -8.55
CA PRO A 139 -6.46 -9.03 -7.39
C PRO A 139 -5.78 -9.44 -6.07
N MET A 140 -4.69 -10.21 -6.12
CA MET A 140 -3.94 -10.60 -4.92
C MET A 140 -3.16 -9.43 -4.30
N LEU A 141 -2.95 -8.36 -5.06
CA LEU A 141 -2.19 -7.17 -4.67
C LEU A 141 -3.04 -5.88 -4.77
N GLU A 142 -4.34 -6.01 -4.96
CA GLU A 142 -5.23 -4.86 -4.93
C GLU A 142 -5.34 -4.29 -3.51
N ASN A 143 -5.32 -2.96 -3.39
CA ASN A 143 -5.24 -2.24 -2.11
C ASN A 143 -4.04 -2.66 -1.25
N ASN A 144 -2.98 -3.22 -1.84
CA ASN A 144 -1.79 -3.67 -1.13
C ASN A 144 -0.86 -2.49 -0.77
N PRO A 145 -0.41 -2.36 0.49
CA PRO A 145 0.42 -1.23 0.92
C PRO A 145 1.81 -1.19 0.26
N VAL A 146 2.40 -2.34 -0.08
CA VAL A 146 3.69 -2.40 -0.77
C VAL A 146 3.54 -2.01 -2.24
N LEU A 147 2.44 -2.42 -2.89
CA LEU A 147 2.13 -1.99 -4.25
C LEU A 147 1.81 -0.49 -4.34
N ALA A 148 1.05 0.03 -3.38
CA ALA A 148 0.80 1.45 -3.27
C ALA A 148 2.11 2.24 -3.13
N ALA A 149 3.02 1.78 -2.27
CA ALA A 149 4.36 2.37 -2.12
C ALA A 149 5.18 2.30 -3.41
N PHE A 150 5.10 1.20 -4.16
CA PHE A 150 5.75 1.06 -5.46
C PHE A 150 5.26 2.11 -6.46
N GLY A 151 3.94 2.24 -6.63
CA GLY A 151 3.34 3.23 -7.54
C GLY A 151 3.71 4.67 -7.16
N VAL A 152 3.59 5.01 -5.87
CA VAL A 152 3.97 6.33 -5.33
C VAL A 152 5.45 6.61 -5.55
N TYR A 153 6.33 5.65 -5.25
CA TYR A 153 7.76 5.82 -5.41
C TYR A 153 8.15 6.02 -6.88
N LYS A 154 7.57 5.23 -7.80
CA LYS A 154 7.81 5.37 -9.23
C LYS A 154 7.32 6.72 -9.76
N ASP A 155 6.15 7.21 -9.33
CA ASP A 155 5.68 8.55 -9.72
C ASP A 155 6.59 9.68 -9.19
N ALA A 156 7.02 9.57 -7.92
CA ALA A 156 7.86 10.56 -7.28
C ALA A 156 9.29 10.61 -7.86
N THR A 157 9.80 9.49 -8.37
CA THR A 157 11.16 9.37 -8.93
C THR A 157 11.19 9.38 -10.46
N ASN A 158 10.04 9.57 -11.12
CA ASN A 158 9.99 9.71 -12.57
C ASN A 158 10.53 11.09 -12.99
N ASP A 159 11.80 11.13 -13.39
CA ASP A 159 12.55 12.31 -13.82
C ASP A 159 12.12 12.86 -15.19
N GLU A 160 11.31 12.13 -15.98
CA GLU A 160 10.98 12.51 -17.36
C GLU A 160 9.92 13.62 -17.48
N ALA A 161 9.24 13.99 -16.39
CA ALA A 161 8.22 15.04 -16.40
C ALA A 161 8.64 16.22 -15.52
N PRO A 162 9.07 17.37 -16.08
CA PRO A 162 9.30 18.58 -15.29
C PRO A 162 8.02 18.95 -14.52
N ASP A 163 8.19 19.33 -13.25
CA ASP A 163 7.14 19.62 -12.26
C ASP A 163 6.03 20.53 -12.80
N SER A 164 6.37 21.49 -13.67
CA SER A 164 5.43 22.41 -14.33
C SER A 164 4.44 21.78 -15.31
N SER A 165 4.53 20.48 -15.59
CA SER A 165 3.64 19.73 -16.49
C SER A 165 2.63 18.84 -15.76
N ARG A 166 2.76 18.69 -14.43
CA ARG A 166 1.87 17.82 -13.64
C ARG A 166 0.59 18.58 -13.30
N ASN A 167 -0.55 18.00 -13.65
CA ASN A 167 -1.85 18.54 -13.25
C ASN A 167 -1.93 18.53 -11.70
N PRO A 168 -2.43 19.58 -11.03
CA PRO A 168 -2.59 19.57 -9.57
C PRO A 168 -3.42 18.41 -9.01
N LEU A 169 -4.29 17.82 -9.83
CA LEU A 169 -5.08 16.65 -9.50
C LEU A 169 -4.34 15.32 -9.73
N HIS A 170 -3.12 15.34 -10.29
CA HIS A 170 -2.36 14.12 -10.54
C HIS A 170 -1.92 13.47 -9.23
N LEU A 171 -2.37 12.24 -9.03
CA LEU A 171 -2.15 11.39 -7.88
C LEU A 171 -2.38 12.16 -6.58
N CYS A 172 -3.48 12.92 -6.50
CA CYS A 172 -3.78 13.74 -5.34
C CYS A 172 -4.25 12.92 -4.14
N GLY A 173 -4.53 11.62 -4.30
CA GLY A 173 -4.74 10.68 -3.21
C GLY A 173 -4.51 9.22 -3.60
N LEU A 174 -4.37 8.37 -2.58
CA LEU A 174 -4.40 6.91 -2.73
C LEU A 174 -5.82 6.41 -2.50
N GLU A 175 -6.32 5.52 -3.35
CA GLU A 175 -7.61 4.89 -3.13
C GLU A 175 -7.55 3.91 -1.98
N TRP A 176 -8.52 4.02 -1.08
CA TRP A 176 -8.81 3.07 -0.03
C TRP A 176 -10.26 2.60 -0.15
N ASP A 177 -10.42 1.33 -0.49
CA ASP A 177 -11.64 0.59 -0.28
C ASP A 177 -11.79 0.29 1.22
N LEU A 178 -12.56 1.12 1.91
CA LEU A 178 -12.64 1.13 3.35
C LEU A 178 -13.82 0.28 3.85
N PHE A 179 -13.52 -0.69 4.70
CA PHE A 179 -14.49 -1.45 5.47
C PHE A 179 -14.43 -1.04 6.94
N VAL A 180 -15.58 -0.71 7.52
CA VAL A 180 -15.68 -0.23 8.91
C VAL A 180 -16.45 -1.24 9.77
N ASP A 181 -16.10 -1.31 11.05
CA ASP A 181 -16.76 -2.21 11.99
C ASP A 181 -18.17 -1.71 12.34
N ARG A 182 -19.18 -2.35 11.73
CA ARG A 182 -20.58 -1.99 11.96
C ARG A 182 -21.06 -2.22 13.39
N ASP A 183 -20.36 -3.01 14.20
CA ASP A 183 -20.70 -3.17 15.61
C ASP A 183 -20.45 -1.88 16.41
N LEU A 184 -19.67 -0.95 15.86
CA LEU A 184 -19.37 0.36 16.47
C LEU A 184 -20.40 1.45 16.10
N PHE A 185 -21.30 1.22 15.13
CA PHE A 185 -22.27 2.22 14.70
C PHE A 185 -23.22 2.66 15.83
N PRO A 186 -23.80 1.74 16.65
CA PRO A 186 -24.63 2.16 17.77
C PRO A 186 -23.88 2.98 18.81
N LEU A 187 -22.56 2.78 18.96
CA LEU A 187 -21.73 3.59 19.85
C LEU A 187 -21.51 4.98 19.25
N TRP A 188 -21.19 5.04 17.96
CA TRP A 188 -21.02 6.30 17.23
C TRP A 188 -22.28 7.15 17.31
N GLU A 189 -23.46 6.59 17.01
CA GLU A 189 -24.75 7.30 17.06
C GLU A 189 -25.02 7.95 18.43
N ARG A 190 -24.70 7.24 19.53
CA ARG A 190 -24.86 7.77 20.89
C ARG A 190 -23.83 8.86 21.20
N ALA A 191 -22.60 8.67 20.73
CA ALA A 191 -21.48 9.55 20.98
C ALA A 191 -21.57 10.89 20.22
N ARG A 192 -22.41 11.00 19.17
CA ARG A 192 -22.53 12.23 18.33
C ARG A 192 -22.82 13.52 19.09
N HIS A 193 -23.34 13.43 20.31
CA HIS A 193 -23.68 14.59 21.14
C HIS A 193 -22.63 14.87 22.24
N ASP A 194 -21.58 14.07 22.33
CA ASP A 194 -20.45 14.21 23.25
C ASP A 194 -19.13 14.14 22.45
N PRO A 195 -18.45 15.29 22.22
CA PRO A 195 -17.21 15.32 21.44
C PRO A 195 -16.11 14.36 21.95
N GLU A 196 -15.96 14.20 23.26
CA GLU A 196 -14.90 13.33 23.81
C GLU A 196 -15.25 11.84 23.66
N GLU A 197 -16.54 11.48 23.73
CA GLU A 197 -16.97 10.12 23.40
C GLU A 197 -16.86 9.86 21.89
N LEU A 198 -17.24 10.84 21.06
CA LEU A 198 -17.17 10.73 19.61
C LEU A 198 -15.74 10.48 19.15
N ASP A 199 -14.78 11.26 19.64
CA ASP A 199 -13.35 11.10 19.31
C ASP A 199 -12.85 9.70 19.66
N ARG A 200 -13.20 9.17 20.85
CA ARG A 200 -12.81 7.83 21.28
C ARG A 200 -13.43 6.73 20.43
N VAL A 201 -14.71 6.88 20.06
CA VAL A 201 -15.39 5.90 19.20
C VAL A 201 -14.82 5.93 17.79
N MET A 202 -14.56 7.12 17.24
CA MET A 202 -13.99 7.27 15.91
C MET A 202 -12.53 6.81 15.86
N GLU A 203 -11.74 7.03 16.90
CA GLU A 203 -10.39 6.47 17.01
C GLU A 203 -10.44 4.94 16.89
N ARG A 204 -11.30 4.30 17.70
CA ARG A 204 -11.51 2.85 17.61
C ARG A 204 -12.03 2.41 16.24
N MET A 205 -12.95 3.18 15.64
CA MET A 205 -13.50 2.89 14.31
C MET A 205 -12.38 2.83 13.27
N ILE A 206 -11.52 3.85 13.21
CA ILE A 206 -10.42 3.90 12.24
C ILE A 206 -9.38 2.82 12.54
N ASP A 207 -9.03 2.57 13.81
CA ASP A 207 -8.07 1.53 14.19
C ASP A 207 -8.51 0.15 13.72
N THR A 208 -9.80 -0.15 13.82
CA THR A 208 -10.33 -1.44 13.37
C THR A 208 -10.72 -1.48 11.90
N SER A 209 -10.69 -0.33 11.20
CA SER A 209 -11.09 -0.27 9.79
C SER A 209 -10.09 -1.02 8.92
N LEU A 210 -10.59 -1.68 7.89
CA LEU A 210 -9.79 -2.48 6.97
C LEU A 210 -9.75 -1.81 5.60
N ILE A 211 -8.56 -1.83 5.00
CA ILE A 211 -8.36 -1.50 3.59
C ILE A 211 -8.27 -2.83 2.84
N ALA A 212 -9.22 -3.11 1.95
CA ALA A 212 -9.39 -4.42 1.32
C ALA A 212 -10.08 -4.31 -0.05
N HIS A 213 -9.84 -5.24 -0.97
CA HIS A 213 -10.63 -5.30 -2.21
C HIS A 213 -12.06 -5.81 -1.97
N ALA A 214 -13.03 -5.23 -2.67
CA ALA A 214 -14.42 -5.72 -2.70
C ALA A 214 -14.75 -6.39 -4.04
N THR A 215 -15.28 -7.62 -4.01
CA THR A 215 -15.87 -8.22 -5.22
C THR A 215 -17.24 -7.62 -5.54
N PRO A 216 -17.71 -7.76 -6.79
CA PRO A 216 -19.10 -7.50 -7.13
C PRO A 216 -20.11 -8.38 -6.36
N THR A 217 -19.69 -9.57 -5.93
CA THR A 217 -20.52 -10.41 -5.06
C THR A 217 -20.68 -9.76 -3.71
N ASP A 218 -19.61 -9.17 -3.18
CA ASP A 218 -19.64 -8.40 -1.93
C ASP A 218 -20.51 -7.16 -2.11
N THR A 219 -20.40 -6.44 -3.24
CA THR A 219 -21.29 -5.32 -3.56
C THR A 219 -22.77 -5.75 -3.60
N LEU A 220 -23.08 -6.91 -4.17
CA LEU A 220 -24.44 -7.44 -4.22
C LEU A 220 -24.94 -7.89 -2.83
N GLN A 221 -24.08 -8.53 -2.03
CA GLN A 221 -24.41 -8.97 -0.67
C GLN A 221 -24.61 -7.79 0.27
N GLU A 222 -23.72 -6.80 0.19
CA GLU A 222 -23.86 -5.51 0.85
C GLU A 222 -25.20 -4.87 0.45
N ALA A 223 -25.54 -4.78 -0.85
CA ALA A 223 -26.86 -4.29 -1.32
C ALA A 223 -28.07 -5.03 -0.73
N MET A 224 -27.90 -6.27 -0.26
CA MET A 224 -28.92 -7.06 0.45
C MET A 224 -28.88 -6.89 1.99
N GLY A 225 -28.02 -5.99 2.50
CA GLY A 225 -27.85 -5.65 3.91
C GLY A 225 -26.81 -6.50 4.65
N ILE A 226 -26.05 -7.34 3.97
CA ILE A 226 -25.09 -8.27 4.57
C ILE A 226 -23.73 -7.58 4.75
N CYS A 227 -23.40 -7.26 6.01
CA CYS A 227 -22.11 -6.70 6.39
C CYS A 227 -20.96 -7.68 6.09
N GLN A 228 -20.03 -7.28 5.24
CA GLN A 228 -18.88 -8.09 4.84
C GLN A 228 -17.66 -7.92 5.77
N TYR A 229 -17.62 -6.86 6.60
CA TYR A 229 -16.45 -6.51 7.41
C TYR A 229 -15.86 -7.71 8.18
N ARG A 230 -16.71 -8.51 8.85
CA ARG A 230 -16.25 -9.67 9.65
C ARG A 230 -15.67 -10.80 8.79
N ASP A 231 -16.15 -10.95 7.57
CA ASP A 231 -15.69 -11.98 6.64
C ASP A 231 -14.40 -11.52 5.96
N VAL A 232 -14.34 -10.26 5.53
CA VAL A 232 -13.11 -9.60 5.02
C VAL A 232 -11.99 -9.68 6.07
N ARG A 233 -12.28 -9.39 7.34
CA ARG A 233 -11.30 -9.45 8.45
C ARG A 233 -10.65 -10.81 8.64
N LYS A 234 -11.36 -11.90 8.34
CA LYS A 234 -10.88 -13.29 8.52
C LYS A 234 -10.28 -13.89 7.25
N THR A 235 -10.43 -13.19 6.14
CA THR A 235 -9.98 -13.65 4.84
C THR A 235 -8.50 -13.28 4.65
N LYS A 236 -7.77 -14.10 3.91
CA LYS A 236 -6.36 -13.80 3.60
C LYS A 236 -6.26 -12.54 2.75
N LYS A 237 -5.21 -11.75 2.93
CA LYS A 237 -4.91 -10.55 2.12
C LYS A 237 -4.97 -10.80 0.60
N THR A 238 -4.43 -11.93 0.15
CA THR A 238 -4.41 -12.35 -1.27
C THR A 238 -5.74 -12.88 -1.79
N ALA A 239 -6.69 -13.13 -0.90
CA ALA A 239 -8.03 -13.61 -1.21
C ALA A 239 -9.07 -12.55 -0.84
N LEU A 240 -8.71 -11.26 -0.99
CA LEU A 240 -9.58 -10.10 -0.77
C LEU A 240 -9.83 -9.76 0.71
N GLY A 241 -9.02 -10.33 1.59
CA GLY A 241 -8.92 -9.86 2.97
C GLY A 241 -8.22 -8.51 3.07
N GLY A 242 -8.45 -7.81 4.18
CA GLY A 242 -7.91 -6.48 4.41
C GLY A 242 -6.77 -6.42 5.41
N VAL A 243 -6.14 -5.25 5.46
CA VAL A 243 -5.18 -4.86 6.51
C VAL A 243 -5.77 -3.70 7.29
N GLU A 244 -5.57 -3.68 8.62
CA GLU A 244 -5.99 -2.54 9.45
C GLU A 244 -5.24 -1.26 9.04
N VAL A 245 -5.88 -0.09 9.13
CA VAL A 245 -5.36 1.18 8.60
C VAL A 245 -3.95 1.49 9.12
N ASP A 246 -3.68 1.26 10.40
CA ASP A 246 -2.39 1.52 11.02
C ASP A 246 -1.29 0.60 10.47
N SER A 247 -1.57 -0.70 10.33
CA SER A 247 -0.64 -1.65 9.74
C SER A 247 -0.47 -1.43 8.24
N TRP A 248 -1.51 -0.98 7.54
CA TRP A 248 -1.40 -0.64 6.12
C TRP A 248 -0.39 0.49 5.94
N LEU A 249 -0.53 1.56 6.74
CA LEU A 249 0.38 2.71 6.73
C LEU A 249 1.80 2.36 7.20
N ASP A 250 1.94 1.48 8.19
CA ASP A 250 3.24 0.95 8.63
C ASP A 250 3.96 0.24 7.48
N LEU A 251 3.29 -0.72 6.83
CA LEU A 251 3.86 -1.47 5.70
C LEU A 251 4.18 -0.56 4.52
N PHE A 252 3.29 0.38 4.20
CA PHE A 252 3.49 1.38 3.15
C PHE A 252 4.74 2.22 3.42
N ALA A 253 4.87 2.78 4.62
CA ALA A 253 6.01 3.62 4.99
C ALA A 253 7.32 2.83 5.02
N ARG A 254 7.32 1.61 5.57
CA ARG A 254 8.48 0.72 5.55
C ARG A 254 8.91 0.39 4.12
N ALA A 255 7.97 0.15 3.22
CA ALA A 255 8.26 -0.10 1.82
C ALA A 255 8.96 1.10 1.16
N LEU A 256 8.49 2.34 1.43
CA LEU A 256 9.14 3.56 0.96
C LEU A 256 10.56 3.76 1.54
N VAL A 257 10.76 3.47 2.83
CA VAL A 257 12.09 3.51 3.47
C VAL A 257 13.03 2.51 2.81
N LEU A 258 12.59 1.26 2.64
CA LEU A 258 13.38 0.23 1.98
C LEU A 258 13.64 0.58 0.51
N ALA A 259 12.68 1.19 -0.19
CA ALA A 259 12.84 1.61 -1.58
C ALA A 259 13.94 2.65 -1.76
N ARG A 260 14.16 3.54 -0.79
CA ARG A 260 15.20 4.59 -0.80
C ARG A 260 16.59 4.14 -0.33
N ALA A 261 16.73 2.95 0.26
CA ALA A 261 17.99 2.52 0.86
C ALA A 261 19.10 2.26 -0.19
N ASP A 262 20.28 2.86 -0.01
CA ASP A 262 21.44 2.59 -0.89
C ASP A 262 21.79 1.09 -0.95
N ASP A 263 21.74 0.43 0.21
CA ASP A 263 21.88 -1.02 0.36
C ASP A 263 20.61 -1.62 0.96
N LEU A 264 19.79 -2.24 0.09
CA LEU A 264 18.54 -2.87 0.50
C LEU A 264 18.76 -3.98 1.53
N ASN A 265 19.79 -4.81 1.35
CA ASN A 265 20.01 -5.96 2.22
C ASN A 265 20.40 -5.50 3.62
N ALA A 266 21.26 -4.49 3.72
CA ALA A 266 21.60 -3.89 5.00
C ALA A 266 20.38 -3.25 5.69
N ALA A 267 19.51 -2.57 4.93
CA ALA A 267 18.28 -1.98 5.46
C ALA A 267 17.28 -3.03 5.94
N ILE A 268 17.11 -4.13 5.19
CA ILE A 268 16.31 -5.29 5.59
C ILE A 268 16.86 -5.88 6.89
N THR A 269 18.15 -6.17 6.97
CA THR A 269 18.78 -6.71 8.20
C THR A 269 18.60 -5.79 9.40
N ALA A 270 18.65 -4.47 9.20
CA ALA A 270 18.35 -3.53 10.28
C ALA A 270 16.88 -3.61 10.73
N MET A 271 15.95 -3.72 9.78
CA MET A 271 14.51 -3.78 10.06
C MET A 271 14.05 -5.16 10.59
N GLU A 272 14.80 -6.23 10.33
CA GLU A 272 14.57 -7.57 10.91
C GLU A 272 14.65 -7.59 12.44
N ALA A 273 15.34 -6.63 13.05
CA ALA A 273 15.44 -6.51 14.50
C ALA A 273 14.13 -6.01 15.15
N GLU A 274 13.19 -5.47 14.36
CA GLU A 274 11.90 -5.01 14.88
C GLU A 274 10.95 -6.19 15.14
N PRO A 275 10.14 -6.16 16.23
CA PRO A 275 9.29 -7.28 16.57
C PRO A 275 8.16 -7.48 15.54
N ARG A 276 7.87 -8.74 15.22
CA ARG A 276 6.81 -9.15 14.31
C ARG A 276 5.70 -9.91 15.03
N SER A 277 4.50 -9.87 14.47
CA SER A 277 3.41 -10.73 14.90
C SER A 277 3.79 -12.20 14.72
N THR A 278 3.53 -13.01 15.75
CA THR A 278 3.95 -14.42 15.78
C THR A 278 2.83 -15.41 15.48
N SER A 279 1.57 -14.99 15.53
CA SER A 279 0.42 -15.82 15.13
C SER A 279 0.01 -15.51 13.70
N THR A 280 -0.49 -16.53 12.99
CA THR A 280 -1.01 -16.38 11.62
C THR A 280 -2.13 -15.34 11.56
N GLU A 281 -3.07 -15.40 12.51
CA GLU A 281 -4.21 -14.46 12.57
C GLU A 281 -3.76 -13.02 12.83
N ALA A 282 -2.85 -12.79 13.77
CA ALA A 282 -2.31 -11.45 14.00
C ALA A 282 -1.52 -10.97 12.78
N CYS A 283 -0.78 -11.85 12.10
CA CYS A 283 -0.02 -11.48 10.90
C CYS A 283 -0.91 -11.10 9.70
N MET A 284 -2.15 -11.63 9.63
CA MET A 284 -3.13 -11.20 8.63
C MET A 284 -3.54 -9.75 8.83
N LEU A 285 -3.51 -9.22 10.05
CA LEU A 285 -3.90 -7.84 10.36
C LEU A 285 -2.69 -6.91 10.52
N HIS A 286 -1.65 -7.36 11.22
CA HIS A 286 -0.42 -6.62 11.48
C HIS A 286 0.82 -7.49 11.29
N THR A 287 1.72 -7.11 10.39
CA THR A 287 3.01 -7.82 10.26
C THR A 287 3.97 -7.50 11.41
N PHE A 288 4.06 -6.21 11.79
CA PHE A 288 4.92 -5.73 12.87
C PHE A 288 4.10 -5.42 14.12
N ALA A 289 4.69 -5.60 15.30
CA ALA A 289 4.00 -5.41 16.57
C ALA A 289 4.91 -4.74 17.62
N PRO A 290 4.71 -3.45 17.96
CA PRO A 290 3.66 -2.56 17.43
C PRO A 290 3.97 -2.03 16.02
N PRO A 291 2.96 -1.58 15.24
CA PRO A 291 3.17 -0.86 14.00
C PRO A 291 3.83 0.51 14.24
N TRP A 292 4.48 1.08 13.23
CA TRP A 292 4.86 2.49 13.27
C TRP A 292 3.63 3.39 13.39
N SER A 293 3.79 4.54 14.03
CA SER A 293 2.71 5.52 14.14
C SER A 293 2.32 6.05 12.75
N VAL A 294 1.02 6.37 12.59
CA VAL A 294 0.52 7.07 11.39
C VAL A 294 1.35 8.32 11.10
N ARG A 295 1.74 9.07 12.15
CA ARG A 295 2.58 10.26 12.00
C ARG A 295 3.89 9.96 11.26
N LYS A 296 4.59 8.89 11.66
CA LYS A 296 5.82 8.47 11.01
C LYS A 296 5.58 8.09 9.54
N ALA A 297 4.47 7.42 9.24
CA ALA A 297 4.13 7.08 7.86
C ALA A 297 3.88 8.33 6.99
N VAL A 298 3.17 9.33 7.52
CA VAL A 298 2.95 10.63 6.86
C VAL A 298 4.27 11.36 6.60
N GLU A 299 5.19 11.34 7.58
CA GLU A 299 6.52 11.96 7.43
C GLU A 299 7.36 11.28 6.35
N VAL A 300 7.43 9.95 6.34
CA VAL A 300 8.13 9.19 5.29
C VAL A 300 7.54 9.49 3.91
N HIS A 301 6.21 9.51 3.79
CA HIS A 301 5.53 9.85 2.54
C HIS A 301 5.93 11.25 2.05
N ARG A 302 5.91 12.25 2.95
CA ARG A 302 6.30 13.64 2.64
C ARG A 302 7.73 13.72 2.16
N GLU A 303 8.65 12.99 2.81
CA GLU A 303 10.06 12.96 2.38
C GLU A 303 10.26 12.34 1.00
N VAL A 304 9.50 11.31 0.65
CA VAL A 304 9.63 10.62 -0.65
C VAL A 304 9.01 11.44 -1.77
N THR A 305 7.81 11.97 -1.54
CA THR A 305 6.98 12.57 -2.60
C THR A 305 7.15 14.08 -2.71
N GLY A 306 7.69 14.74 -1.68
CA GLY A 306 7.69 16.19 -1.55
C GLY A 306 6.30 16.79 -1.30
N LYS A 307 5.23 15.98 -1.25
CA LYS A 307 3.86 16.47 -1.04
C LYS A 307 3.64 16.88 0.42
N PRO A 308 2.90 17.97 0.67
CA PRO A 308 2.71 18.50 2.02
C PRO A 308 1.95 17.54 2.94
N CYS A 309 1.07 16.70 2.40
CA CYS A 309 0.27 15.74 3.15
C CYS A 309 0.23 14.37 2.44
N LEU A 310 0.03 13.31 3.21
CA LEU A 310 -0.48 12.05 2.70
C LEU A 310 -2.00 12.22 2.52
N SER A 311 -2.48 11.95 1.31
CA SER A 311 -3.88 12.13 0.95
C SER A 311 -4.49 10.81 0.48
N VAL A 312 -5.76 10.61 0.80
CA VAL A 312 -6.52 9.42 0.41
C VAL A 312 -7.85 9.77 -0.25
N ILE A 313 -8.33 8.88 -1.11
CA ILE A 313 -9.71 8.83 -1.59
C ILE A 313 -10.36 7.64 -0.92
N ILE A 314 -11.50 7.88 -0.28
CA ILE A 314 -12.22 6.83 0.43
C ILE A 314 -13.36 6.36 -0.44
N GLU A 315 -13.34 5.09 -0.86
CA GLU A 315 -14.54 4.39 -1.31
C GLU A 315 -15.06 3.54 -0.15
N ILE A 316 -16.17 3.96 0.44
CA ILE A 316 -16.73 3.24 1.58
C ILE A 316 -17.50 2.01 1.09
N LYS A 317 -17.07 0.81 1.51
CA LYS A 317 -17.69 -0.45 1.08
C LYS A 317 -18.76 -0.95 2.05
N SER A 318 -18.77 -0.45 3.28
CA SER A 318 -19.77 -0.80 4.29
C SER A 318 -21.03 0.03 4.09
N LEU A 319 -22.16 -0.62 3.77
CA LEU A 319 -23.42 0.08 3.54
C LEU A 319 -23.92 0.88 4.75
N ARG A 320 -24.76 1.88 4.44
CA ARG A 320 -25.40 2.80 5.41
C ARG A 320 -24.40 3.72 6.10
N SER A 321 -23.26 3.94 5.47
CA SER A 321 -22.34 5.00 5.84
C SER A 321 -22.99 6.33 5.47
N THR A 322 -23.77 6.87 6.41
CA THR A 322 -24.44 8.16 6.24
C THR A 322 -23.43 9.27 5.98
N PRO A 323 -23.80 10.36 5.28
CA PRO A 323 -22.91 11.50 5.09
C PRO A 323 -22.33 12.02 6.41
N GLU A 324 -23.12 12.05 7.49
CA GLU A 324 -22.67 12.47 8.81
C GLU A 324 -21.56 11.59 9.37
N PHE A 325 -21.70 10.27 9.21
CA PHE A 325 -20.64 9.32 9.60
C PHE A 325 -19.36 9.56 8.79
N LEU A 326 -19.48 9.77 7.47
CA LEU A 326 -18.32 10.04 6.61
C LEU A 326 -17.64 11.37 6.97
N CYS A 327 -18.38 12.40 7.37
CA CYS A 327 -17.81 13.63 7.90
C CYS A 327 -16.96 13.35 9.15
N ASP A 328 -17.42 12.49 10.06
CA ASP A 328 -16.67 12.12 11.27
C ASP A 328 -15.46 11.25 10.94
N VAL A 329 -15.54 10.36 9.94
CA VAL A 329 -14.39 9.62 9.40
C VAL A 329 -13.33 10.59 8.88
N VAL A 330 -13.72 11.59 8.09
CA VAL A 330 -12.80 12.61 7.55
C VAL A 330 -12.10 13.36 8.69
N ARG A 331 -12.83 13.80 9.71
CA ARG A 331 -12.25 14.48 10.89
C ARG A 331 -11.27 13.57 11.63
N ALA A 332 -11.63 12.31 11.85
CA ALA A 332 -10.78 11.34 12.53
C ALA A 332 -9.49 11.04 11.74
N MET A 333 -9.56 10.97 10.40
CA MET A 333 -8.39 10.84 9.54
C MET A 333 -7.50 12.10 9.60
N ASN A 334 -8.10 13.29 9.55
CA ASN A 334 -7.38 14.56 9.65
C ASN A 334 -6.63 14.69 10.99
N ALA A 335 -7.25 14.27 12.10
CA ALA A 335 -6.61 14.24 13.42
C ALA A 335 -5.35 13.35 13.46
N ARG A 336 -5.26 12.36 12.56
CA ARG A 336 -4.09 11.48 12.40
C ARG A 336 -3.05 12.02 11.42
N GLY A 337 -3.28 13.18 10.81
CA GLY A 337 -2.38 13.74 9.79
C GLY A 337 -2.68 13.28 8.36
N ILE A 338 -3.84 12.65 8.12
CA ILE A 338 -4.25 12.14 6.81
C ILE A 338 -5.30 13.09 6.21
N HIS A 339 -5.03 13.60 5.01
CA HIS A 339 -5.98 14.41 4.27
C HIS A 339 -6.91 13.52 3.44
N VAL A 340 -8.21 13.84 3.37
CA VAL A 340 -9.17 13.11 2.53
C VAL A 340 -9.53 13.99 1.34
N VAL A 341 -9.00 13.67 0.16
CA VAL A 341 -9.20 14.51 -1.02
C VAL A 341 -10.58 14.29 -1.64
N ALA A 342 -11.11 13.07 -1.54
CA ALA A 342 -12.43 12.73 -2.02
C ALA A 342 -13.05 11.58 -1.23
N VAL A 343 -14.39 11.54 -1.22
CA VAL A 343 -15.18 10.41 -0.77
C VAL A 343 -16.08 9.99 -1.92
N ALA A 344 -16.03 8.71 -2.26
CA ALA A 344 -16.68 8.14 -3.42
C ALA A 344 -17.67 7.05 -3.05
N ALA A 345 -18.79 7.01 -3.77
CA ALA A 345 -19.81 5.96 -3.62
C ALA A 345 -20.62 5.80 -4.91
N PHE A 346 -21.25 4.64 -5.08
CA PHE A 346 -22.21 4.42 -6.17
C PHE A 346 -23.57 5.10 -5.91
N LEU A 347 -23.91 5.35 -4.64
CA LEU A 347 -25.13 6.04 -4.25
C LEU A 347 -24.84 7.49 -3.87
N ARG A 348 -25.54 8.43 -4.52
CA ARG A 348 -25.39 9.87 -4.26
C ARG A 348 -25.67 10.22 -2.79
N GLU A 349 -26.70 9.60 -2.21
CA GLU A 349 -27.17 9.85 -0.84
C GLU A 349 -26.15 9.48 0.25
N GLU A 350 -25.15 8.64 -0.07
CA GLU A 350 -24.10 8.27 0.89
C GLU A 350 -23.04 9.37 1.02
N VAL A 351 -22.79 10.15 -0.04
CA VAL A 351 -21.71 11.16 -0.06
C VAL A 351 -22.22 12.60 -0.04
N ALA A 352 -23.53 12.83 -0.18
CA ALA A 352 -24.10 14.17 -0.24
C ALA A 352 -23.90 14.98 1.04
N GLY A 353 -23.18 16.10 0.94
CA GLY A 353 -22.90 17.02 2.04
C GLY A 353 -21.54 16.81 2.72
N VAL A 354 -20.81 15.74 2.37
CA VAL A 354 -19.47 15.49 2.93
C VAL A 354 -18.49 16.61 2.59
N SER A 355 -18.66 17.27 1.44
CA SER A 355 -17.84 18.42 1.00
C SER A 355 -17.91 19.64 1.92
N ALA A 356 -18.90 19.72 2.80
CA ALA A 356 -18.98 20.77 3.82
C ALA A 356 -18.04 20.53 5.02
N THR A 357 -17.38 19.36 5.09
CA THR A 357 -16.46 19.04 6.18
C THR A 357 -15.19 19.86 6.04
N GLU A 358 -14.95 20.79 6.96
CA GLU A 358 -13.69 21.52 7.04
C GLU A 358 -12.54 20.55 7.36
N GLN A 359 -11.43 20.70 6.63
CA GLN A 359 -10.25 19.86 6.82
C GLN A 359 -9.07 20.70 7.28
N THR A 360 -8.51 20.35 8.44
CA THR A 360 -7.24 20.91 8.91
C THR A 360 -6.29 19.78 9.23
N VAL A 361 -5.17 19.74 8.50
CA VAL A 361 -4.14 18.70 8.63
C VAL A 361 -2.80 19.38 8.82
N ASP A 362 -2.11 19.09 9.92
CA ASP A 362 -0.82 19.71 10.27
C ASP A 362 -0.85 21.25 10.30
N GLY A 363 -1.97 21.85 10.68
CA GLY A 363 -2.15 23.30 10.70
C GLY A 363 -2.40 23.94 9.33
N HIS A 364 -2.52 23.14 8.28
CA HIS A 364 -2.93 23.59 6.95
C HIS A 364 -4.42 23.31 6.74
N THR A 365 -5.16 24.32 6.28
CA THR A 365 -6.57 24.18 5.90
C THR A 365 -6.68 23.73 4.44
N TYR A 366 -7.48 22.70 4.20
CA TYR A 366 -7.80 22.16 2.89
C TYR A 366 -9.30 22.35 2.59
N PRO A 367 -9.70 22.38 1.31
CA PRO A 367 -11.11 22.27 0.94
C PRO A 367 -11.72 20.99 1.53
N GLY A 368 -13.05 20.98 1.73
CA GLY A 368 -13.73 19.75 2.10
C GLY A 368 -13.58 18.67 1.01
N PRO A 369 -13.74 17.39 1.36
CA PRO A 369 -13.53 16.29 0.43
C PRO A 369 -14.47 16.42 -0.79
N ARG A 370 -13.95 16.15 -1.98
CA ARG A 370 -14.77 16.07 -3.18
C ARG A 370 -15.74 14.88 -3.08
N GLU A 371 -17.01 15.11 -3.38
CA GLU A 371 -18.03 14.07 -3.42
C GLU A 371 -18.06 13.45 -4.82
N ILE A 372 -17.64 12.19 -4.97
CA ILE A 372 -17.58 11.51 -6.26
C ILE A 372 -18.70 10.47 -6.34
N GLN A 373 -19.60 10.62 -7.32
CA GLN A 373 -20.56 9.56 -7.62
C GLN A 373 -20.00 8.63 -8.70
N PHE A 374 -19.87 7.35 -8.36
CA PHE A 374 -19.53 6.31 -9.31
C PHE A 374 -20.75 5.81 -10.10
N PHE A 375 -20.50 5.51 -11.37
CA PHE A 375 -21.41 4.82 -12.26
C PHE A 375 -20.71 3.58 -12.81
N HIS A 376 -21.45 2.50 -13.03
CA HIS A 376 -20.86 1.31 -13.65
C HIS A 376 -20.55 1.59 -15.12
N PHE A 377 -21.47 2.22 -15.86
CA PHE A 377 -21.31 2.51 -17.28
C PHE A 377 -21.59 3.99 -17.57
N ALA A 378 -21.03 4.51 -18.66
CA ALA A 378 -21.34 5.88 -19.09
C ALA A 378 -22.84 6.06 -19.39
N GLY A 379 -23.53 5.01 -19.86
CA GLY A 379 -24.97 5.07 -20.11
C GLY A 379 -25.82 5.17 -18.83
N ASP A 380 -25.29 4.75 -17.68
CA ASP A 380 -25.93 5.01 -16.39
C ASP A 380 -25.88 6.50 -16.05
N LEU A 381 -24.72 7.13 -16.27
CA LEU A 381 -24.56 8.57 -16.14
C LEU A 381 -25.49 9.34 -17.10
N GLN A 382 -25.59 8.89 -18.36
CA GLN A 382 -26.53 9.46 -19.35
C GLN A 382 -27.97 9.44 -18.82
N ASP A 383 -28.44 8.27 -18.36
CA ASP A 383 -29.80 8.10 -17.86
C ASP A 383 -30.06 8.91 -16.59
N ALA A 384 -29.07 9.02 -15.70
CA ALA A 384 -29.16 9.86 -14.50
C ALA A 384 -29.25 11.36 -14.85
N CYS A 385 -28.43 11.83 -15.79
CA CYS A 385 -28.50 13.21 -16.28
C CYS A 385 -29.84 13.52 -16.96
N ASP A 386 -30.39 12.58 -17.73
CA ASP A 386 -31.68 12.74 -18.42
C ASP A 386 -32.87 12.79 -17.47
N LYS A 387 -32.73 12.17 -16.30
CA LYS A 387 -33.73 12.15 -15.23
C LYS A 387 -33.56 13.29 -14.22
N GLY A 388 -32.50 14.09 -14.34
CA GLY A 388 -32.18 15.15 -13.38
C GLY A 388 -31.72 14.61 -12.02
N LEU A 389 -31.13 13.41 -12.00
CA LEU A 389 -30.57 12.78 -10.79
C LEU A 389 -29.11 13.18 -10.54
N VAL A 390 -28.49 13.89 -11.49
CA VAL A 390 -27.15 14.47 -11.36
C VAL A 390 -27.32 15.98 -11.28
N GLU A 391 -26.76 16.57 -10.24
CA GLU A 391 -26.86 18.01 -9.96
C GLU A 391 -25.78 18.79 -10.72
N PRO A 392 -26.01 20.08 -11.00
CA PRO A 392 -24.95 20.91 -11.57
C PRO A 392 -23.71 21.00 -10.67
N GLY A 393 -22.50 21.00 -11.24
CA GLY A 393 -21.25 21.03 -10.47
C GLY A 393 -20.83 19.68 -9.88
N GLN A 394 -21.60 18.61 -10.09
CA GLN A 394 -21.33 17.32 -9.47
C GLN A 394 -20.09 16.64 -10.07
N SER A 395 -19.31 15.97 -9.20
CA SER A 395 -18.18 15.13 -9.62
C SER A 395 -18.64 13.69 -9.85
N VAL A 396 -18.34 13.15 -11.03
CA VAL A 396 -18.81 11.83 -11.47
C VAL A 396 -17.68 11.04 -12.11
N MET A 397 -17.68 9.73 -11.87
CA MET A 397 -16.75 8.80 -12.52
C MET A 397 -17.49 7.56 -12.99
N PHE A 398 -17.07 6.99 -14.13
CA PHE A 398 -17.69 5.80 -14.70
C PHE A 398 -16.64 4.86 -15.30
N ASN A 399 -17.02 3.63 -15.67
CA ASN A 399 -16.08 2.72 -16.32
C ASN A 399 -15.78 3.14 -17.77
N GLY A 400 -14.51 3.49 -18.03
CA GLY A 400 -13.99 3.97 -19.30
C GLY A 400 -14.15 2.99 -20.46
N ALA A 401 -14.34 1.69 -20.20
CA ALA A 401 -14.70 0.70 -21.22
C ALA A 401 -15.97 1.09 -22.01
N SER A 402 -16.84 1.95 -21.45
CA SER A 402 -17.99 2.56 -22.11
C SER A 402 -17.64 3.47 -23.29
N LEU A 403 -16.41 3.96 -23.36
CA LEU A 403 -15.90 4.84 -24.40
C LEU A 403 -15.22 4.09 -25.55
N LEU A 404 -15.17 2.76 -25.46
CA LEU A 404 -14.51 1.90 -26.45
C LEU A 404 -15.51 1.00 -27.16
N ASP A 405 -15.20 0.70 -28.41
CA ASP A 405 -15.73 -0.40 -29.20
C ASP A 405 -14.63 -1.43 -29.47
N SER A 406 -15.06 -2.64 -29.80
CA SER A 406 -14.17 -3.70 -30.26
C SER A 406 -14.79 -4.45 -31.42
N VAL A 407 -13.99 -4.74 -32.44
CA VAL A 407 -14.34 -5.66 -33.53
C VAL A 407 -13.31 -6.78 -33.58
N THR A 408 -13.76 -8.02 -33.69
CA THR A 408 -12.87 -9.16 -33.90
C THR A 408 -12.55 -9.29 -35.39
N THR A 409 -11.27 -9.25 -35.73
CA THR A 409 -10.81 -9.44 -37.11
C THR A 409 -10.93 -10.91 -37.55
N GLU A 410 -10.83 -11.19 -38.86
CA GLU A 410 -10.83 -12.57 -39.38
C GLU A 410 -9.73 -13.46 -38.76
N GLY A 411 -8.63 -12.85 -38.28
CA GLY A 411 -7.55 -13.53 -37.55
C GLY A 411 -7.82 -13.73 -36.05
N GLY A 412 -9.04 -13.49 -35.57
CA GLY A 412 -9.44 -13.67 -34.18
C GLY A 412 -8.97 -12.59 -33.21
N ARG A 413 -8.16 -11.62 -33.65
CA ARG A 413 -7.63 -10.57 -32.79
C ARG A 413 -8.63 -9.41 -32.63
N PRO A 414 -8.85 -8.90 -31.41
CA PRO A 414 -9.66 -7.71 -31.21
C PRO A 414 -8.94 -6.48 -31.75
N VAL A 415 -9.69 -5.60 -32.40
CA VAL A 415 -9.28 -4.24 -32.76
C VAL A 415 -10.20 -3.29 -32.02
N TYR A 416 -9.59 -2.35 -31.32
CA TYR A 416 -10.29 -1.39 -30.48
C TYR A 416 -10.40 -0.03 -31.17
N SER A 417 -11.48 0.69 -30.89
CA SER A 417 -11.69 2.06 -31.37
C SER A 417 -12.43 2.89 -30.33
N THR A 418 -12.20 4.20 -30.32
CA THR A 418 -12.91 5.13 -29.43
C THR A 418 -14.29 5.49 -29.98
N LYS A 419 -15.28 5.56 -29.09
CA LYS A 419 -16.65 6.01 -29.37
C LYS A 419 -16.73 7.54 -29.33
N MET A 420 -16.16 8.21 -30.33
CA MET A 420 -16.10 9.69 -30.36
C MET A 420 -17.46 10.38 -30.23
N GLY A 421 -18.54 9.76 -30.74
CA GLY A 421 -19.91 10.27 -30.57
C GLY A 421 -20.38 10.25 -29.11
N VAL A 422 -20.00 9.23 -28.33
CA VAL A 422 -20.27 9.16 -26.88
C VAL A 422 -19.49 10.25 -26.15
N THR A 423 -18.20 10.42 -26.47
CA THR A 423 -17.37 11.48 -25.87
C THR A 423 -17.94 12.88 -26.14
N ALA A 424 -18.41 13.14 -27.37
CA ALA A 424 -18.99 14.44 -27.74
C ALA A 424 -20.32 14.71 -27.02
N GLU A 425 -21.21 13.72 -26.91
CA GLU A 425 -22.45 13.87 -26.15
C GLU A 425 -22.18 14.02 -24.64
N LEU A 426 -21.22 13.27 -24.09
CA LEU A 426 -20.78 13.41 -22.70
C LEU A 426 -20.27 14.83 -22.41
N ASP A 427 -19.46 15.41 -23.29
CA ASP A 427 -19.01 16.80 -23.17
C ASP A 427 -20.17 17.80 -23.22
N ALA A 428 -21.24 17.50 -23.97
CA ALA A 428 -22.45 18.32 -23.96
C ALA A 428 -23.21 18.24 -22.62
N TYR A 429 -23.30 17.05 -21.99
CA TYR A 429 -23.82 16.93 -20.63
C TYR A 429 -22.95 17.69 -19.63
N ARG A 430 -21.62 17.52 -19.72
CA ARG A 430 -20.65 18.23 -18.89
C ARG A 430 -20.84 19.74 -18.98
N LYS A 431 -20.90 20.32 -20.18
CA LYS A 431 -21.12 21.77 -20.35
C LYS A 431 -22.48 22.24 -19.84
N ARG A 432 -23.53 21.44 -20.04
CA ARG A 432 -24.90 21.80 -19.65
C ARG A 432 -25.11 21.78 -18.13
N LEU A 433 -24.45 20.85 -17.44
CA LEU A 433 -24.58 20.63 -16.00
C LEU A 433 -23.31 21.05 -15.24
N ASP A 434 -22.31 21.63 -15.89
CA ASP A 434 -21.02 21.98 -15.28
C ASP A 434 -20.40 20.79 -14.49
N LEU A 435 -20.37 19.59 -15.08
CA LEU A 435 -19.90 18.39 -14.38
C LEU A 435 -18.37 18.33 -14.32
N HIS A 436 -17.85 17.75 -13.24
CA HIS A 436 -16.45 17.30 -13.17
C HIS A 436 -16.40 15.80 -13.46
N VAL A 437 -15.84 15.42 -14.61
CA VAL A 437 -15.93 14.03 -15.10
C VAL A 437 -14.56 13.36 -15.11
N GLY A 438 -14.53 12.09 -14.72
CA GLY A 438 -13.40 11.19 -14.92
C GLY A 438 -13.88 9.77 -15.22
N PHE A 439 -12.94 8.84 -15.39
CA PHE A 439 -13.27 7.44 -15.55
C PHE A 439 -12.20 6.52 -14.95
N TYR A 440 -12.60 5.29 -14.65
CA TYR A 440 -11.74 4.19 -14.17
C TYR A 440 -11.92 2.95 -15.06
N VAL A 441 -11.11 1.90 -14.87
CA VAL A 441 -11.30 0.61 -15.56
C VAL A 441 -11.05 -0.55 -14.60
N GLN A 442 -11.45 -1.76 -14.98
CA GLN A 442 -11.05 -3.00 -14.30
C GLN A 442 -9.81 -3.57 -14.99
N GLU A 443 -8.63 -3.37 -14.40
CA GLU A 443 -7.32 -3.66 -15.01
C GLU A 443 -7.16 -5.13 -15.39
N GLY A 444 -7.68 -6.05 -14.57
CA GLY A 444 -7.64 -7.49 -14.87
C GLY A 444 -8.36 -7.90 -16.16
N ASP A 445 -9.28 -7.05 -16.65
CA ASP A 445 -10.04 -7.21 -17.90
C ASP A 445 -9.72 -6.11 -18.93
N CYS A 446 -8.62 -5.38 -18.77
CA CYS A 446 -8.21 -4.36 -19.73
C CYS A 446 -7.04 -4.86 -20.57
N ASP A 447 -7.12 -4.72 -21.89
CA ASP A 447 -5.99 -4.94 -22.79
C ASP A 447 -5.11 -3.68 -22.87
N HIS A 448 -3.80 -3.85 -23.09
CA HIS A 448 -2.89 -2.72 -23.28
C HIS A 448 -3.35 -1.76 -24.38
N GLN A 449 -3.92 -2.27 -25.49
CA GLN A 449 -4.45 -1.40 -26.56
C GLN A 449 -5.65 -0.57 -26.09
N ALA A 450 -6.53 -1.16 -25.28
CA ALA A 450 -7.66 -0.45 -24.68
C ALA A 450 -7.16 0.62 -23.69
N ALA A 451 -6.19 0.29 -22.84
CA ALA A 451 -5.56 1.25 -21.93
C ALA A 451 -4.88 2.41 -22.68
N CYS A 452 -4.16 2.13 -23.79
CA CYS A 452 -3.58 3.17 -24.65
C CYS A 452 -4.64 4.12 -25.19
N LEU A 453 -5.71 3.58 -25.79
CA LEU A 453 -6.78 4.41 -26.36
C LEU A 453 -7.50 5.26 -25.31
N LEU A 454 -7.67 4.73 -24.09
CA LEU A 454 -8.26 5.50 -22.98
C LEU A 454 -7.33 6.61 -22.51
N SER A 455 -6.03 6.34 -22.41
CA SER A 455 -5.05 7.38 -22.11
C SER A 455 -5.04 8.47 -23.19
N ASP A 456 -4.97 8.09 -24.47
CA ASP A 456 -5.02 9.01 -25.61
C ASP A 456 -6.30 9.86 -25.59
N LEU A 457 -7.44 9.23 -25.28
CA LEU A 457 -8.73 9.92 -25.19
C LEU A 457 -8.77 10.93 -24.02
N CYS A 458 -8.23 10.55 -22.86
CA CYS A 458 -8.10 11.45 -21.71
C CYS A 458 -7.25 12.68 -22.05
N GLU A 459 -6.09 12.44 -22.69
CA GLU A 459 -5.15 13.49 -23.08
C GLU A 459 -5.67 14.39 -24.21
N ALA A 460 -6.46 13.84 -25.13
CA ALA A 460 -7.08 14.61 -26.20
C ALA A 460 -8.25 15.49 -25.71
N HIS A 461 -8.86 15.15 -24.57
CA HIS A 461 -10.04 15.82 -24.03
C HIS A 461 -9.92 16.19 -22.54
N PRO A 462 -8.89 16.96 -22.13
CA PRO A 462 -8.62 17.26 -20.72
C PRO A 462 -9.73 18.12 -20.08
N GLU A 463 -10.44 18.93 -20.87
CA GLU A 463 -11.60 19.69 -20.38
C GLU A 463 -12.83 18.80 -20.16
N THR A 464 -12.96 17.72 -20.93
CA THR A 464 -14.06 16.77 -20.75
C THR A 464 -13.77 15.87 -19.55
N PHE A 465 -12.53 15.40 -19.41
CA PHE A 465 -12.10 14.49 -18.35
C PHE A 465 -11.22 15.22 -17.32
N GLU A 466 -11.78 16.22 -16.65
CA GLU A 466 -11.05 17.01 -15.64
C GLU A 466 -10.49 16.14 -14.51
N LEU A 467 -11.26 15.14 -14.05
CA LEU A 467 -10.81 14.19 -13.02
C LEU A 467 -9.90 13.10 -13.60
N GLY A 468 -9.77 13.05 -14.93
CA GLY A 468 -8.82 12.22 -15.65
C GLY A 468 -9.17 10.74 -15.69
N PHE A 469 -8.12 9.93 -15.90
CA PHE A 469 -8.18 8.47 -15.97
C PHE A 469 -7.57 7.89 -14.68
N ALA A 470 -8.43 7.42 -13.77
CA ALA A 470 -8.01 6.63 -12.61
C ALA A 470 -7.56 5.24 -13.08
N TRP A 471 -6.24 5.09 -13.18
CA TRP A 471 -5.56 3.92 -13.70
C TRP A 471 -4.80 3.22 -12.58
N GLY A 472 -4.85 1.89 -12.55
CA GLY A 472 -4.10 1.11 -11.58
C GLY A 472 -2.68 0.78 -12.02
N GLY A 473 -2.27 1.08 -13.25
CA GLY A 473 -0.87 0.92 -13.66
C GLY A 473 -0.03 2.17 -13.36
N LEU A 474 1.20 2.16 -13.88
CA LEU A 474 2.06 3.34 -13.82
C LEU A 474 1.60 4.38 -14.85
N ARG A 475 2.02 5.63 -14.66
CA ARG A 475 1.57 6.79 -15.42
C ARG A 475 1.67 6.64 -16.94
N ASP A 476 2.73 5.98 -17.40
CA ASP A 476 3.14 5.83 -18.79
C ASP A 476 3.38 4.37 -19.17
N GLU A 477 3.00 3.43 -18.31
CA GLU A 477 3.23 2.00 -18.54
C GLU A 477 2.03 1.14 -18.13
N ALA A 478 1.69 0.20 -19.01
CA ALA A 478 0.76 -0.88 -18.74
C ALA A 478 1.50 -2.23 -18.75
N HIS A 479 1.24 -3.05 -17.75
CA HIS A 479 1.78 -4.41 -17.69
C HIS A 479 0.66 -5.43 -17.77
N LEU A 480 -0.04 -5.40 -18.90
CA LEU A 480 -1.28 -6.15 -19.13
C LEU A 480 -1.00 -7.42 -19.96
N PRO A 481 -1.85 -8.45 -19.86
CA PRO A 481 -1.70 -9.65 -20.68
C PRO A 481 -2.03 -9.33 -22.14
N THR A 482 -1.22 -9.82 -23.07
CA THR A 482 -1.60 -9.87 -24.49
C THR A 482 -2.60 -11.01 -24.67
N THR A 483 -3.85 -10.71 -25.05
CA THR A 483 -4.87 -11.77 -25.19
C THR A 483 -5.58 -11.70 -26.54
N GLU A 484 -6.03 -12.86 -27.01
CA GLU A 484 -6.85 -12.97 -28.23
C GLU A 484 -8.34 -12.66 -27.95
N ALA A 485 -8.72 -12.54 -26.67
CA ALA A 485 -10.07 -12.20 -26.27
C ALA A 485 -10.23 -10.69 -26.08
N THR A 486 -11.40 -10.16 -26.44
CA THR A 486 -11.75 -8.75 -26.18
C THR A 486 -11.76 -8.47 -24.68
N ARG A 487 -10.90 -7.53 -24.25
CA ARG A 487 -10.73 -7.08 -22.87
C ARG A 487 -10.77 -5.56 -22.83
N LEU A 488 -11.96 -5.01 -22.58
CA LEU A 488 -12.20 -3.56 -22.62
C LEU A 488 -11.98 -2.87 -21.27
N GLY A 489 -11.94 -3.62 -20.18
CA GLY A 489 -11.84 -3.09 -18.82
C GLY A 489 -13.17 -3.03 -18.05
N TYR A 490 -14.19 -3.77 -18.48
CA TYR A 490 -15.45 -3.86 -17.70
C TYR A 490 -15.34 -4.85 -16.54
N GLY A 491 -14.52 -5.89 -16.70
CA GLY A 491 -14.43 -6.99 -15.76
C GLY A 491 -15.79 -7.61 -15.48
N SER A 492 -16.03 -7.85 -14.21
CA SER A 492 -17.26 -8.41 -13.69
C SER A 492 -18.47 -7.46 -13.78
N GLN A 493 -18.27 -6.16 -14.02
CA GLN A 493 -19.39 -5.22 -14.21
C GLN A 493 -20.22 -5.55 -15.46
N ARG A 494 -19.69 -6.32 -16.43
CA ARG A 494 -20.50 -6.87 -17.54
C ARG A 494 -21.69 -7.70 -17.05
N MET A 495 -21.58 -8.34 -15.89
CA MET A 495 -22.71 -9.07 -15.30
C MET A 495 -23.86 -8.14 -14.94
N LEU A 496 -23.57 -6.89 -14.55
CA LEU A 496 -24.58 -5.88 -14.21
C LEU A 496 -25.36 -5.43 -15.44
N GLU A 497 -24.71 -5.36 -16.60
CA GLU A 497 -25.38 -5.15 -17.89
C GLU A 497 -26.33 -6.32 -18.20
N TYR A 498 -25.86 -7.57 -18.04
CA TYR A 498 -26.69 -8.76 -18.30
C TYR A 498 -27.95 -8.81 -17.45
N VAL A 499 -27.89 -8.36 -16.20
CA VAL A 499 -29.08 -8.27 -15.31
C VAL A 499 -29.84 -6.95 -15.41
N GLY A 500 -29.51 -6.10 -16.39
CA GLY A 500 -30.20 -4.83 -16.66
C GLY A 500 -29.99 -3.74 -15.59
N LYS A 501 -28.95 -3.89 -14.76
CA LYS A 501 -28.56 -2.93 -13.72
C LYS A 501 -27.57 -1.88 -14.21
N ALA A 502 -26.82 -2.17 -15.26
CA ALA A 502 -25.96 -1.21 -15.95
C ALA A 502 -26.40 -1.02 -17.41
N LYS A 503 -26.20 0.19 -17.94
CA LYS A 503 -26.71 0.60 -19.25
C LYS A 503 -25.60 1.08 -20.17
N GLN A 504 -25.61 0.58 -21.40
CA GLN A 504 -24.83 1.15 -22.49
C GLN A 504 -25.32 2.56 -22.87
N TRP A 505 -24.40 3.39 -23.34
CA TRP A 505 -24.73 4.72 -23.88
C TRP A 505 -25.64 4.59 -25.11
N LYS A 506 -26.65 5.46 -25.20
CA LYS A 506 -27.56 5.51 -26.35
C LYS A 506 -27.33 6.80 -27.13
N VAL A 507 -26.59 6.69 -28.23
CA VAL A 507 -26.29 7.82 -29.14
C VAL A 507 -27.58 8.33 -29.79
N GLY A 508 -27.72 9.64 -29.94
CA GLY A 508 -28.81 10.25 -30.71
C GLY A 508 -30.16 10.34 -29.99
N LYS A 509 -30.23 10.11 -28.67
CA LYS A 509 -31.41 10.47 -27.87
C LYS A 509 -31.52 11.99 -27.72
N ARG A 510 -31.91 12.69 -28.79
CA ARG A 510 -32.56 14.00 -28.62
C ARG A 510 -33.93 13.73 -27.99
N LYS A 511 -34.16 14.17 -26.76
CA LYS A 511 -35.54 14.34 -26.28
C LYS A 511 -36.22 15.34 -27.22
N ALA A 512 -37.27 14.90 -27.89
CA ALA A 512 -38.26 15.81 -28.43
C ALA A 512 -38.97 16.46 -27.24
N GLY A 513 -38.86 17.78 -27.10
CA GLY A 513 -39.66 18.60 -26.19
C GLY A 513 -39.17 18.60 -24.75
#